data_AF-A0A6L8XR16-F1
#
_entry.id   AF-A0A6L8XR16-F1
#
_cell.length_a   1.000
_cell.length_b   1.000
_cell.length_c   1.000
_cell.angle_alpha   90.00
_cell.angle_beta   90.00
_cell.angle_gamma   90.00
#
_symmetry.space_group_name_H-M   'P 1'
#
loop_
_entity.id
_entity.type
_entity.pdbx_description
1 polymer ?
#
loop_
_entity_poly.entity_id
_entity_poly.type
_entity_poly.pdbx_seq_one_letter_code
_entity_poly.pdbx_strand_id
1 'polypeptide(L)' 'MDDTRELKQAYDIFTAAWRIYKAHYPPKDLKDDSYWSELMEVIEKTEAEYNCQLCKDVFCAVASDLECKTKR' A
#
# COMPACT_ATOMS: atom_id res chain seq x y z
N MET A 1 9.33 18.42 19.84
CA MET A 1 10.20 18.34 18.65
C MET A 1 9.97 17.06 17.84
N ASP A 2 8.99 16.22 18.23
CA ASP A 2 8.70 14.93 17.58
C ASP A 2 7.68 15.06 16.43
N ASP A 3 6.71 15.96 16.58
CA ASP A 3 5.56 16.12 15.67
C ASP A 3 5.98 16.34 14.21
N THR A 4 7.09 17.05 13.96
CA THR A 4 7.58 17.29 12.59
C THR A 4 8.15 16.01 11.96
N ARG A 5 8.72 15.11 12.75
CA ARG A 5 9.25 13.82 12.27
C ARG A 5 8.12 12.83 12.02
N GLU A 6 7.16 12.76 12.94
CA GLU A 6 5.95 11.93 12.77
C GLU A 6 5.12 12.38 11.57
N LEU A 7 4.93 13.69 11.39
CA LEU A 7 4.22 14.24 10.23
C LEU A 7 4.93 13.90 8.93
N LYS A 8 6.26 14.05 8.89
CA LYS A 8 7.05 13.68 7.71
C LYS A 8 6.91 12.19 7.40
N GLN A 9 7.03 11.32 8.40
CA GLN A 9 6.88 9.89 8.22
C GLN A 9 5.48 9.52 7.71
N ALA A 10 4.43 10.17 8.22
CA ALA A 10 3.07 9.98 7.71
C ALA A 10 2.95 10.39 6.24
N TYR A 11 3.50 11.55 5.84
CA TYR A 11 3.52 11.97 4.43
C TYR A 11 4.28 10.98 3.53
N ASP A 12 5.40 10.45 4.01
CA ASP A 12 6.19 9.46 3.27
C ASP A 12 5.39 8.16 3.09
N ILE A 13 4.69 7.68 4.13
CA ILE A 13 3.78 6.51 4.07
C ILE A 13 2.67 6.72 3.05
N PHE A 14 1.96 7.86 3.11
CA PHE A 14 0.88 8.15 2.15
C PHE A 14 1.41 8.27 0.72
N THR A 15 2.60 8.84 0.54
CA THR A 15 3.24 8.94 -0.78
C THR A 15 3.61 7.57 -1.33
N ALA A 16 4.14 6.68 -0.49
CA ALA A 16 4.45 5.30 -0.85
C ALA A 16 3.16 4.53 -1.21
N ALA A 17 2.12 4.63 -0.38
CA ALA A 17 0.82 4.03 -0.63
C ALA A 17 0.22 4.47 -1.96
N TRP A 18 0.28 5.77 -2.26
CA TRP A 18 -0.19 6.33 -3.52
C TRP A 18 0.59 5.81 -4.73
N ARG A 19 1.92 5.65 -4.61
CA ARG A 19 2.76 5.09 -5.68
C ARG A 19 2.42 3.64 -5.97
N ILE A 20 2.25 2.82 -4.92
CA ILE A 20 1.83 1.41 -5.03
C ILE A 20 0.47 1.34 -5.70
N TYR A 21 -0.52 2.08 -5.18
CA TYR A 21 -1.87 2.12 -5.73
C TYR A 21 -1.86 2.50 -7.21
N LYS A 22 -1.13 3.56 -7.59
CA LYS A 22 -1.06 4.01 -8.99
C LYS A 22 -0.37 2.99 -9.90
N ALA A 23 0.66 2.28 -9.42
CA ALA A 23 1.38 1.29 -10.22
C ALA A 23 0.55 0.03 -10.50
N HIS A 24 -0.30 -0.35 -9.55
CA HIS A 24 -1.14 -1.55 -9.65
C HIS A 24 -2.58 -1.25 -10.08
N TYR A 25 -2.92 0.00 -10.40
CA TYR A 25 -4.22 0.40 -10.92
C TYR A 25 -4.19 0.61 -12.45
N PRO A 26 -5.18 0.13 -13.22
CA PRO A 26 -6.31 -0.70 -12.77
C PRO A 26 -5.85 -2.11 -12.40
N PRO A 27 -6.48 -2.72 -11.39
CA PRO A 27 -6.09 -4.06 -10.96
C PRO A 27 -6.45 -5.09 -12.04
N LYS A 28 -5.64 -6.15 -12.12
CA LYS A 28 -5.87 -7.28 -13.05
C LYS A 28 -7.00 -8.19 -12.54
N ASP A 29 -7.25 -9.30 -13.23
CA ASP A 29 -8.24 -10.30 -12.82
C ASP A 29 -7.98 -10.77 -11.37
N LEU A 30 -9.05 -10.97 -10.59
CA LEU A 30 -8.95 -11.48 -9.23
C LEU A 30 -8.25 -12.85 -9.18
N LYS A 31 -8.31 -13.63 -10.26
CA LYS A 31 -7.65 -14.95 -10.40
C LYS A 31 -6.17 -14.86 -10.81
N ASP A 32 -5.66 -13.66 -11.05
CA ASP A 32 -4.24 -13.46 -11.35
C ASP A 32 -3.44 -13.51 -10.04
N ASP A 33 -3.13 -14.72 -9.57
CA ASP A 33 -2.32 -14.95 -8.38
C ASP A 33 -0.94 -14.28 -8.49
N SER A 34 -0.41 -14.12 -9.71
CA SER A 34 0.89 -13.47 -9.93
C SER A 34 0.83 -11.97 -9.61
N TYR A 35 -0.25 -11.31 -10.00
CA TYR A 35 -0.49 -9.90 -9.67
C TYR A 35 -0.63 -9.67 -8.16
N TRP A 36 -1.41 -10.52 -7.47
CA TRP A 36 -1.60 -10.37 -6.02
C TRP A 36 -0.34 -10.69 -5.24
N SER A 37 0.45 -11.68 -5.69
CA SER A 37 1.74 -12.01 -5.10
C SER A 37 2.74 -10.85 -5.26
N GLU A 38 2.82 -10.25 -6.45
CA GLU A 38 3.67 -9.09 -6.70
C GLU A 38 3.25 -7.88 -5.84
N LEU A 39 1.95 -7.60 -5.77
CA LEU A 39 1.43 -6.51 -4.92
C LEU A 39 1.77 -6.73 -3.44
N MET A 40 1.58 -7.96 -2.94
CA MET A 40 1.89 -8.31 -1.54
C MET A 40 3.39 -8.18 -1.27
N GLU A 41 4.26 -8.63 -2.17
CA GLU A 41 5.72 -8.49 -2.04
C GLU A 41 6.13 -7.00 -1.98
N VAL A 42 5.54 -6.14 -2.82
CA VAL A 42 5.81 -4.69 -2.80
C VAL A 42 5.33 -4.06 -1.50
N ILE A 43 4.15 -4.43 -1.02
CA ILE A 43 3.60 -3.94 0.26
C ILE A 43 4.50 -4.36 1.43
N GLU A 44 4.87 -5.63 1.52
CA GLU A 44 5.72 -6.15 2.60
C GLU A 44 7.10 -5.47 2.65
N LYS A 45 7.73 -5.30 1.48
CA LYS A 45 9.01 -4.58 1.37
C LYS A 45 8.88 -3.13 1.83
N THR A 46 7.80 -2.45 1.43
CA THR A 46 7.57 -1.06 1.81
C THR A 46 7.21 -0.93 3.29
N GLU A 47 6.46 -1.88 3.85
CA GLU A 47 6.08 -1.89 5.26
C GLU A 47 7.31 -2.03 6.17
N ALA A 48 8.29 -2.84 5.77
CA ALA A 48 9.54 -3.02 6.49
C ALA A 48 10.36 -1.71 6.65
N GLU A 49 10.15 -0.72 5.78
CA GLU A 49 10.83 0.59 5.87
C GLU A 49 10.25 1.50 6.96
N TYR A 50 8.95 1.40 7.25
CA TYR A 50 8.26 2.30 8.18
C TYR A 50 7.88 1.65 9.52
N ASN A 51 7.61 0.34 9.52
CA ASN A 51 7.29 -0.52 10.67
C ASN A 51 6.42 0.16 11.76
N CYS A 52 5.34 0.82 11.36
CA CYS A 52 4.40 1.50 12.27
C CYS A 52 2.95 1.16 11.95
N GLN A 53 2.05 1.37 12.90
CA GLN A 53 0.63 0.97 12.75
C GLN A 53 -0.05 1.70 11.58
N LEU A 54 0.22 3.00 11.41
CA LEU A 54 -0.33 3.78 10.30
C LEU A 54 0.04 3.17 8.94
N CYS A 55 1.26 2.68 8.78
CA CYS A 55 1.73 2.05 7.55
C CYS A 55 0.92 0.80 7.22
N LYS A 56 0.72 -0.08 8.22
CA LYS A 56 -0.12 -1.29 8.09
C LYS A 56 -1.54 -0.94 7.68
N ASP A 57 -2.16 0.00 8.38
CA ASP A 57 -3.55 0.39 8.14
C ASP A 57 -3.73 0.95 6.73
N VAL A 58 -2.80 1.82 6.28
CA VAL A 58 -2.85 2.43 4.95
C VAL A 58 -2.62 1.39 3.84
N PHE A 59 -1.66 0.49 3.99
CA PHE A 59 -1.40 -0.53 2.96
C PHE A 59 -2.49 -1.61 2.90
N CYS A 60 -3.07 -1.99 4.03
CA CYS A 60 -4.27 -2.83 4.04
C CYS A 60 -5.44 -2.16 3.30
N ALA A 61 -5.63 -0.85 3.47
CA ALA A 61 -6.66 -0.11 2.76
C ALA A 61 -6.42 -0.07 1.23
N VAL A 62 -5.16 0.12 0.80
CA VAL A 62 -4.77 0.06 -0.62
C VAL A 62 -5.09 -1.30 -1.23
N ALA A 63 -4.66 -2.39 -0.58
CA ALA A 63 -4.93 -3.74 -1.07
C ALA A 63 -6.44 -4.03 -1.14
N SER A 64 -7.19 -3.63 -0.11
CA SER A 64 -8.64 -3.82 -0.04
C SER A 64 -9.39 -3.06 -1.13
N ASP A 65 -8.99 -1.81 -1.42
CA ASP A 65 -9.62 -1.04 -2.50
C ASP A 65 -9.35 -1.67 -3.86
N LEU A 66 -8.10 -2.07 -4.14
CA LEU A 66 -7.75 -2.77 -5.38
C LEU A 66 -8.55 -4.08 -5.52
N GLU A 67 -8.73 -4.85 -4.46
CA GLU A 67 -9.58 -6.05 -4.47
C GLU A 67 -11.07 -5.74 -4.68
N CYS A 68 -11.57 -4.62 -4.15
CA CYS A 68 -12.95 -4.20 -4.41
C CYS A 68 -13.16 -3.75 -5.87
N LYS A 69 -12.13 -3.14 -6.47
CA LYS A 69 -12.16 -2.65 -7.85
C LYS A 69 -12.09 -3.78 -8.89
N THR A 70 -11.51 -4.94 -8.57
CA THR A 70 -11.55 -6.12 -9.46
C THR A 70 -12.89 -6.84 -9.46
N LYS A 71 -13.69 -6.66 -8.40
CA LYS A 71 -15.03 -7.25 -8.26
C LYS A 71 -16.15 -6.38 -8.87
N ARG A 72 -15.84 -5.14 -9.28
CA ARG A 72 -16.76 -4.19 -9.90
C ARG A 72 -16.58 -4.14 -11.41
#